data_AF-A0A3L8E0C8-F1
#
_entry.id   AF-A0A3L8E0C8-F1
#
_cell.length_a   1.000
_cell.length_b   1.000
_cell.length_c   1.000
_cell.angle_alpha   90.00
_cell.angle_beta   90.00
_cell.angle_gamma   90.00
#
_symmetry.space_group_name_H-M   'P 1'
#
loop_
_entity.id
_entity.type
_entity.pdbx_description
1 polymer ?
#
loop_
_entity_poly.entity_id
_entity_poly.type
_entity_poly.pdbx_seq_one_letter_code
_entity_poly.pdbx_strand_id
1 'polypeptide(L)'
;MTPKILGLIVSAASCAQKSTEELTRCSTGTLAEGAVQNTGNVAATRTVSEKIMSVCRKAIRWMYMLDLALALSVTAFLGILEFNVGPHHQIGFFCNDPKISFKFTGDTISMGLLIACSISLPVIVMGVVEYICHAADSYVLNCNGSSTRTRQIGSWYGHYGIGLAALTLVCDIMKVLIGEPRPHFLDTCKPQEAVNCTDEYFTSYTCTNTEYSDWYIKDSSKSFPSGHSALSVYTSIFIVWYLQNRLPNRTLFLKPWLQCLAGMWAVVCSMTRVGDHRHHWWDVLAGNVVGLLFALFIVVVSCRHFRLKRAANVTAATHTFNESLENGQIVNFDKPCKHSVKKLLNPAIVDASEGREMKDIATWKE
;
A
#
# COMPACT_ATOMS: atom_id res chain seq x y z
N MET A 1 -14.06 -16.35 -8.94
CA MET A 1 -14.04 -15.28 -7.92
C MET A 1 -15.34 -14.50 -8.06
N THR A 2 -16.24 -14.62 -7.08
CA THR A 2 -17.68 -14.35 -7.26
C THR A 2 -18.02 -12.85 -7.30
N PRO A 3 -18.98 -12.43 -8.15
CA PRO A 3 -19.42 -11.02 -8.26
C PRO A 3 -20.02 -10.44 -6.97
N LYS A 4 -20.34 -11.28 -5.98
CA LYS A 4 -20.86 -10.86 -4.65
C LYS A 4 -19.81 -10.15 -3.78
N ILE A 5 -18.52 -10.48 -3.91
CA ILE A 5 -17.45 -9.83 -3.12
C ILE A 5 -17.13 -8.44 -3.69
N LEU A 6 -17.17 -8.28 -5.01
CA LEU A 6 -17.04 -6.97 -5.68
C LEU A 6 -18.22 -6.04 -5.30
N GLY A 7 -19.42 -6.58 -5.16
CA GLY A 7 -20.61 -5.84 -4.71
C GLY A 7 -20.50 -5.31 -3.27
N LEU A 8 -19.94 -6.09 -2.34
CA LEU A 8 -19.73 -5.67 -0.95
C LEU A 8 -18.68 -4.56 -0.84
N ILE A 9 -17.62 -4.59 -1.66
CA ILE A 9 -16.58 -3.56 -1.71
C ILE A 9 -17.11 -2.26 -2.33
N VAL A 10 -17.95 -2.35 -3.37
CA VAL A 10 -18.63 -1.18 -3.96
C VAL A 10 -19.64 -0.57 -2.99
N SER A 11 -20.35 -1.40 -2.21
CA SER A 11 -21.33 -0.93 -1.22
C SER A 11 -20.67 -0.20 -0.03
N ALA A 12 -19.53 -0.67 0.45
CA ALA A 12 -18.76 0.00 1.50
C ALA A 12 -18.18 1.35 1.03
N ALA A 13 -17.70 1.41 -0.22
CA ALA A 13 -17.23 2.65 -0.85
C ALA A 13 -18.37 3.64 -1.11
N SER A 14 -19.57 3.16 -1.47
CA SER A 14 -20.75 4.00 -1.66
C SER A 14 -21.26 4.60 -0.34
N CYS A 15 -21.09 3.92 0.80
CA CYS A 15 -21.46 4.44 2.12
C CYS A 15 -20.55 5.59 2.56
N ALA A 16 -19.24 5.47 2.29
CA ALA A 16 -18.27 6.54 2.53
C ALA A 16 -18.48 7.76 1.62
N GLN A 17 -18.92 7.53 0.36
CA GLN A 17 -19.23 8.60 -0.59
C GLN A 17 -20.54 9.32 -0.28
N LYS A 18 -21.54 8.61 0.25
CA LYS A 18 -22.80 9.21 0.73
C LYS A 18 -22.57 10.13 1.93
N SER A 19 -21.60 9.81 2.80
CA SER A 19 -21.23 10.66 3.93
C SER A 19 -20.52 11.95 3.50
N THR A 20 -19.76 11.95 2.40
CA THR A 20 -19.13 13.17 1.86
C THR A 20 -20.07 14.01 1.01
N GLU A 21 -21.04 13.40 0.32
CA GLU A 21 -22.11 14.11 -0.40
C GLU A 21 -23.06 14.84 0.55
N GLU A 22 -23.43 14.24 1.69
CA GLU A 22 -24.24 14.89 2.74
C GLU A 22 -23.53 16.12 3.35
N LEU A 23 -22.20 16.04 3.55
CA LEU A 23 -21.40 17.20 3.99
C LEU A 23 -21.32 18.31 2.93
N THR A 24 -21.36 17.95 1.64
CA THR A 24 -21.32 18.91 0.53
C THR A 24 -22.70 19.57 0.30
N ARG A 25 -23.80 18.84 0.58
CA ARG A 25 -25.18 19.34 0.51
C ARG A 25 -25.51 20.35 1.61
N CYS A 26 -25.02 20.13 2.83
CA CYS A 26 -25.12 21.11 3.92
C CYS A 26 -24.39 22.43 3.61
N SER A 27 -23.31 22.37 2.82
CA SER A 27 -22.53 23.56 2.45
C SER A 27 -23.15 24.37 1.31
N THR A 28 -24.02 23.77 0.49
CA THR A 28 -24.65 24.42 -0.67
C THR A 28 -26.03 24.99 -0.32
N GLY A 29 -26.77 24.38 0.62
CA GLY A 29 -28.06 24.90 1.09
C GLY A 29 -28.00 26.24 1.83
N THR A 30 -26.82 26.60 2.38
CA THR A 30 -26.63 27.85 3.15
C THR A 30 -26.11 29.03 2.33
N LEU A 31 -25.69 28.81 1.07
CA LEU A 31 -25.17 29.86 0.19
C LEU A 31 -26.26 30.57 -0.64
N ALA A 32 -27.47 30.00 -0.73
CA ALA A 32 -28.55 30.57 -1.54
C ALA A 32 -29.38 31.67 -0.83
N GLU A 33 -29.27 31.84 0.49
CA GLU A 33 -30.07 32.82 1.26
C GLU A 33 -29.30 34.09 1.70
N GLY A 34 -28.05 34.27 1.26
CA GLY A 34 -27.14 35.28 1.82
C GLY A 34 -26.86 36.51 0.95
N ALA A 35 -27.74 36.90 0.03
CA ALA A 35 -27.60 38.16 -0.70
C ALA A 35 -28.49 39.23 -0.07
N VAL A 36 -27.96 39.97 0.92
CA VAL A 36 -28.21 41.39 1.25
C VAL A 36 -27.70 41.70 2.68
N GLN A 37 -27.09 42.88 2.80
CA GLN A 37 -26.66 43.62 4.01
C GLN A 37 -25.21 43.52 4.50
N ASN A 38 -24.62 44.72 4.52
CA ASN A 38 -23.22 45.09 4.69
C ASN A 38 -22.82 45.16 6.17
N THR A 39 -21.51 45.03 6.42
CA THR A 39 -20.74 45.30 7.66
C THR A 39 -21.02 44.48 8.94
N GLY A 40 -22.21 43.94 9.19
CA GLY A 40 -22.45 42.97 10.29
C GLY A 40 -21.98 41.54 9.98
N ASN A 41 -21.95 41.20 8.70
CA ASN A 41 -21.70 39.83 8.22
C ASN A 41 -20.23 39.40 8.31
N VAL A 42 -19.23 40.29 8.29
CA VAL A 42 -17.81 39.84 8.32
C VAL A 42 -17.44 39.20 9.67
N ALA A 43 -17.97 39.72 10.78
CA ALA A 43 -17.77 39.12 12.11
C ALA A 43 -18.59 37.84 12.31
N ALA A 44 -19.81 37.78 11.79
CA ALA A 44 -20.66 36.59 11.79
C ALA A 44 -20.05 35.47 10.91
N THR A 45 -19.55 35.79 9.72
CA THR A 45 -18.89 34.84 8.81
C THR A 45 -17.54 34.35 9.37
N ARG A 46 -16.77 35.21 10.06
CA ARG A 46 -15.57 34.77 10.79
C ARG A 46 -15.90 33.82 11.94
N THR A 47 -16.92 34.13 12.74
CA THR A 47 -17.32 33.27 13.88
C THR A 47 -17.96 31.95 13.44
N VAL A 48 -18.71 31.94 12.33
CA VAL A 48 -19.22 30.71 11.71
C VAL A 48 -18.08 29.88 11.12
N SER A 49 -17.12 30.50 10.42
CA SER A 49 -15.93 29.82 9.90
C SER A 49 -15.05 29.24 11.03
N GLU A 50 -14.86 29.97 12.12
CA GLU A 50 -14.14 29.47 13.31
C GLU A 50 -14.86 28.30 13.98
N LYS A 51 -16.20 28.36 14.09
CA LYS A 51 -17.01 27.25 14.60
C LYS A 51 -16.92 26.02 13.70
N ILE A 52 -17.06 26.18 12.38
CA ILE A 52 -16.93 25.08 11.40
C ILE A 52 -15.53 24.48 11.46
N MET A 53 -14.48 25.31 11.47
CA MET A 53 -13.09 24.87 11.61
C MET A 53 -12.84 24.16 12.95
N SER A 54 -13.51 24.57 14.04
CA SER A 54 -13.43 23.89 15.33
C SER A 54 -14.10 22.51 15.31
N VAL A 55 -15.27 22.40 14.66
CA VAL A 55 -16.02 21.15 14.52
C VAL A 55 -15.30 20.18 13.59
N CYS A 56 -14.77 20.66 12.47
CA CYS A 56 -13.93 19.87 11.56
C CYS A 56 -12.63 19.41 12.23
N ARG A 57 -11.91 20.26 12.96
CA ARG A 57 -10.71 19.83 13.72
C ARG A 57 -11.05 18.80 14.78
N LYS A 58 -12.19 18.94 15.46
CA LYS A 58 -12.66 17.97 16.46
C LYS A 58 -13.01 16.65 15.79
N ALA A 59 -13.72 16.65 14.66
CA ALA A 59 -14.06 15.45 13.88
C ALA A 59 -12.81 14.76 13.31
N ILE A 60 -11.87 15.51 12.74
CA ILE A 60 -10.59 15.00 12.24
C ILE A 60 -9.79 14.36 13.36
N ARG A 61 -9.70 15.01 14.52
CA ARG A 61 -9.04 14.45 15.71
C ARG A 61 -9.72 13.17 16.17
N TRP A 62 -11.05 13.11 16.18
CA TRP A 62 -11.80 11.88 16.51
C TRP A 62 -11.53 10.74 15.52
N MET A 63 -11.45 11.01 14.22
CA MET A 63 -11.07 10.01 13.21
C MET A 63 -9.67 9.45 13.47
N TYR A 64 -8.68 10.31 13.71
CA TYR A 64 -7.32 9.86 14.05
C TYR A 64 -7.27 9.05 15.36
N MET A 65 -8.06 9.42 16.36
CA MET A 65 -8.15 8.65 17.61
C MET A 65 -8.77 7.27 17.39
N LEU A 66 -9.78 7.16 16.52
CA LEU A 66 -10.39 5.90 16.16
C LEU A 66 -9.44 5.01 15.37
N ASP A 67 -8.73 5.57 14.38
CA ASP A 67 -7.71 4.83 13.62
C ASP A 67 -6.57 4.36 14.52
N LEU A 68 -6.14 5.21 15.47
CA LEU A 68 -5.13 4.84 16.47
C LEU A 68 -5.65 3.72 17.39
N ALA A 69 -6.88 3.80 17.86
CA ALA A 69 -7.48 2.77 18.70
C ALA A 69 -7.60 1.43 17.95
N LEU A 70 -7.99 1.47 16.66
CA LEU A 70 -8.03 0.29 15.79
C LEU A 70 -6.62 -0.29 15.61
N ALA A 71 -5.61 0.54 15.32
CA ALA A 71 -4.23 0.11 15.16
C ALA A 71 -3.65 -0.51 16.45
N LEU A 72 -3.96 0.07 17.60
CA LEU A 72 -3.60 -0.49 18.91
C LEU A 72 -4.33 -1.81 19.16
N SER A 73 -5.61 -1.91 18.81
CA SER A 73 -6.37 -3.15 18.92
C SER A 73 -5.81 -4.25 18.02
N VAL A 74 -5.41 -3.95 16.78
CA VAL A 74 -4.78 -4.91 15.87
C VAL A 74 -3.42 -5.34 16.41
N THR A 75 -2.60 -4.39 16.88
CA THR A 75 -1.29 -4.70 17.50
C THR A 75 -1.45 -5.58 18.74
N ALA A 76 -2.44 -5.30 19.59
CA ALA A 76 -2.74 -6.11 20.76
C ALA A 76 -3.20 -7.51 20.37
N PHE A 77 -4.06 -7.63 19.35
CA PHE A 77 -4.53 -8.93 18.85
C PHE A 77 -3.38 -9.76 18.25
N LEU A 78 -2.49 -9.13 17.46
CA LEU A 78 -1.27 -9.76 16.95
C LEU A 78 -0.38 -10.26 18.09
N GLY A 79 -0.16 -9.43 19.11
CA GLY A 79 0.57 -9.83 20.31
C GLY A 79 -0.07 -11.05 20.99
N ILE A 80 -1.40 -11.07 21.14
CA ILE A 80 -2.11 -12.22 21.73
C ILE A 80 -1.90 -13.51 20.91
N LEU A 81 -1.92 -13.41 19.58
CA LEU A 81 -1.66 -14.54 18.67
C LEU A 81 -0.22 -15.04 18.77
N GLU A 82 0.76 -14.14 18.85
CA GLU A 82 2.18 -14.51 18.96
C GLU A 82 2.54 -15.06 20.34
N PHE A 83 2.05 -14.43 21.42
CA PHE A 83 2.26 -14.87 22.80
C PHE A 83 1.43 -16.11 23.19
N ASN A 84 0.66 -16.68 22.25
CA ASN A 84 -0.07 -17.94 22.40
C ASN A 84 -0.93 -18.04 23.67
N VAL A 85 -1.77 -17.04 23.92
CA VAL A 85 -2.76 -17.12 25.02
C VAL A 85 -3.99 -17.98 24.62
N GLY A 86 -4.07 -18.43 23.36
CA GLY A 86 -5.18 -19.26 22.84
C GLY A 86 -4.79 -20.70 22.46
N PRO A 87 -5.77 -21.59 22.25
CA PRO A 87 -5.53 -22.98 21.85
C PRO A 87 -4.89 -23.02 20.45
N HIS A 88 -3.72 -23.64 20.35
CA HIS A 88 -3.03 -23.83 19.07
C HIS A 88 -3.52 -25.11 18.40
N HIS A 89 -3.91 -25.03 17.12
CA HIS A 89 -4.13 -26.22 16.32
C HIS A 89 -2.78 -26.92 16.08
N GLN A 90 -2.61 -28.09 16.66
CA GLN A 90 -1.44 -28.93 16.44
C GLN A 90 -1.76 -29.94 15.35
N ILE A 91 -1.02 -29.89 14.24
CA ILE A 91 -1.00 -30.97 13.27
C ILE A 91 -0.01 -32.02 13.76
N GLY A 92 -0.43 -33.28 13.77
CA GLY A 92 0.42 -34.42 14.12
C GLY A 92 1.55 -34.67 13.12
N PHE A 93 2.48 -35.57 13.46
CA PHE A 93 3.65 -35.86 12.63
C PHE A 93 3.96 -37.35 12.55
N PHE A 94 4.77 -37.72 11.55
CA PHE A 94 5.43 -39.02 11.47
C PHE A 94 6.88 -38.87 11.91
N CYS A 95 7.35 -39.78 12.76
CA CYS A 95 8.70 -39.68 13.33
C CYS A 95 9.81 -39.79 12.26
N ASN A 96 9.59 -40.60 11.21
CA ASN A 96 10.55 -40.82 10.11
C ASN A 96 10.34 -39.89 8.89
N ASP A 97 9.62 -38.76 9.03
CA ASP A 97 9.36 -37.87 7.89
C ASP A 97 10.60 -37.03 7.53
N PRO A 98 11.20 -37.23 6.33
CA PRO A 98 12.38 -36.49 5.91
C PRO A 98 12.13 -34.99 5.67
N LYS A 99 10.87 -34.55 5.58
CA LYS A 99 10.54 -33.15 5.34
C LYS A 99 10.74 -32.29 6.58
N ILE A 100 10.63 -32.88 7.78
CA ILE A 100 10.64 -32.18 9.08
C ILE A 100 11.84 -32.53 9.97
N SER A 101 12.81 -33.26 9.42
CA SER A 101 14.00 -33.78 10.11
C SER A 101 15.28 -32.97 9.85
N PHE A 102 15.18 -31.79 9.23
CA PHE A 102 16.34 -30.94 9.00
C PHE A 102 16.88 -30.36 10.31
N LYS A 103 18.19 -30.14 10.37
CA LYS A 103 18.83 -29.47 11.51
C LYS A 103 18.63 -27.96 11.42
N PHE A 104 18.36 -27.32 12.55
CA PHE A 104 18.31 -25.87 12.61
C PHE A 104 19.72 -25.26 12.57
N THR A 105 19.97 -24.38 11.59
CA THR A 105 21.29 -23.77 11.34
C THR A 105 21.34 -22.26 11.55
N GLY A 106 20.23 -21.64 11.96
CA GLY A 106 20.11 -20.18 12.12
C GLY A 106 19.34 -19.52 10.98
N ASP A 107 19.31 -18.19 11.00
CA ASP A 107 18.71 -17.37 9.94
C ASP A 107 19.79 -16.57 9.20
N THR A 108 19.83 -16.68 7.87
CA THR A 108 20.63 -15.78 7.03
C THR A 108 20.10 -14.34 7.11
N ILE A 109 18.77 -14.18 7.08
CA ILE A 109 18.09 -12.90 7.29
C ILE A 109 17.17 -13.04 8.50
N SER A 110 17.49 -12.37 9.60
CA SER A 110 16.66 -12.39 10.81
C SER A 110 15.32 -11.69 10.60
N MET A 111 14.29 -12.10 11.36
CA MET A 111 13.00 -11.40 11.37
C MET A 111 13.14 -9.91 11.67
N GLY A 112 13.94 -9.57 12.69
CA GLY A 112 14.16 -8.18 13.11
C GLY A 112 14.76 -7.32 12.00
N LEU A 113 15.75 -7.85 11.27
CA LEU A 113 16.34 -7.16 10.12
C LEU A 113 15.31 -6.92 9.02
N LEU A 114 14.51 -7.93 8.68
CA LEU A 114 13.48 -7.79 7.65
C LEU A 114 12.42 -6.74 8.04
N ILE A 115 11.93 -6.75 9.28
CA ILE A 115 10.97 -5.77 9.77
C ILE A 115 11.57 -4.36 9.73
N ALA A 116 12.81 -4.20 10.22
CA ALA A 116 13.52 -2.93 10.20
C ALA A 116 13.68 -2.40 8.76
N CYS A 117 14.09 -3.25 7.81
CA CYS A 117 14.17 -2.89 6.40
C CYS A 117 12.80 -2.54 5.81
N SER A 118 11.75 -3.28 6.14
CA SER A 118 10.40 -3.07 5.61
C SER A 118 9.76 -1.76 6.09
N ILE A 119 10.14 -1.29 7.27
CA ILE A 119 9.71 0.00 7.82
C ILE A 119 10.59 1.14 7.28
N SER A 120 11.91 0.97 7.31
CA SER A 120 12.85 2.05 6.99
C SER A 120 13.03 2.31 5.49
N LEU A 121 13.14 1.27 4.65
CA LEU A 121 13.43 1.44 3.22
C LEU A 121 12.37 2.27 2.49
N PRO A 122 11.05 2.05 2.66
CA PRO A 122 10.05 2.90 2.01
C PRO A 122 10.15 4.36 2.45
N VAL A 123 10.41 4.65 3.72
CA VAL A 123 10.57 6.03 4.23
C VAL A 123 11.79 6.68 3.60
N ILE A 124 12.92 5.97 3.56
CA ILE A 124 14.16 6.46 2.97
C ILE A 124 13.97 6.72 1.47
N VAL A 125 13.41 5.77 0.72
CA VAL A 125 13.17 5.92 -0.72
C VAL A 125 12.22 7.09 -0.99
N MET A 126 11.12 7.20 -0.24
CA MET A 126 10.19 8.31 -0.38
C MET A 126 10.87 9.65 -0.09
N GLY A 127 11.61 9.75 1.01
CA GLY A 127 12.38 10.94 1.36
C GLY A 127 13.36 11.32 0.27
N VAL A 128 14.25 10.41 -0.13
CA VAL A 128 15.26 10.67 -1.17
C VAL A 128 14.63 11.15 -2.47
N VAL A 129 13.59 10.48 -2.96
CA VAL A 129 12.90 10.88 -4.20
C VAL A 129 12.26 12.27 -4.05
N GLU A 130 11.55 12.54 -2.95
CA GLU A 130 10.82 13.81 -2.79
C GLU A 130 11.69 15.01 -2.44
N TYR A 131 12.83 14.81 -1.79
CA TYR A 131 13.76 15.89 -1.47
C TYR A 131 14.74 16.19 -2.60
N ILE A 132 15.13 15.18 -3.40
CA ILE A 132 16.08 15.36 -4.52
C ILE A 132 15.35 15.70 -5.82
N CYS A 133 14.23 15.03 -6.12
CA CYS A 133 13.61 15.12 -7.45
C CYS A 133 12.51 16.19 -7.55
N HIS A 134 11.94 16.64 -6.43
CA HIS A 134 10.80 17.56 -6.41
C HIS A 134 11.12 18.82 -5.60
N ALA A 135 10.99 19.99 -6.23
CA ALA A 135 11.24 21.28 -5.60
C ALA A 135 10.19 21.57 -4.50
N ALA A 136 10.59 22.30 -3.46
CA ALA A 136 9.70 22.66 -2.34
C ALA A 136 8.42 23.37 -2.82
N ASP A 137 8.56 24.25 -3.82
CA ASP A 137 7.50 25.09 -4.36
C ASP A 137 6.35 24.29 -5.01
N SER A 138 6.63 23.07 -5.49
CA SER A 138 5.62 22.18 -6.05
C SER A 138 4.55 21.73 -5.03
N TYR A 139 4.81 21.96 -3.74
CA TYR A 139 3.94 21.58 -2.64
C TYR A 139 3.22 22.76 -1.98
N VAL A 140 3.51 24.02 -2.35
CA VAL A 140 3.10 25.23 -1.58
C VAL A 140 1.70 25.75 -1.95
N LEU A 141 0.84 24.94 -2.57
CA LEU A 141 -0.49 25.33 -3.04
C LEU A 141 -1.57 25.48 -1.93
N ASN A 142 -1.23 25.79 -0.68
CA ASN A 142 -2.24 26.06 0.36
C ASN A 142 -1.84 27.21 1.29
N CYS A 143 -2.68 28.25 1.35
CA CYS A 143 -2.50 29.52 2.07
C CYS A 143 -2.50 29.44 3.61
N ASN A 144 -2.31 28.27 4.22
CA ASN A 144 -2.20 28.13 5.67
C ASN A 144 -0.94 27.32 6.02
N GLY A 145 0.12 28.05 6.37
CA GLY A 145 1.46 27.52 6.58
C GLY A 145 1.53 26.35 7.54
N SER A 146 1.95 25.19 7.02
CA SER A 146 2.78 24.17 7.69
C SER A 146 3.06 23.04 6.69
N SER A 147 4.34 22.67 6.54
CA SER A 147 4.94 21.68 5.62
C SER A 147 3.98 20.70 4.91
N THR A 148 3.70 20.97 3.64
CA THR A 148 2.83 20.15 2.77
C THR A 148 3.50 18.88 2.25
N ARG A 149 4.82 18.89 2.04
CA ARG A 149 5.60 17.76 1.50
C ARG A 149 5.72 16.60 2.49
N THR A 150 6.12 16.86 3.73
CA THR A 150 6.23 15.81 4.77
C THR A 150 4.87 15.19 5.08
N ARG A 151 3.80 16.00 5.06
CA ARG A 151 2.43 15.52 5.20
C ARG A 151 2.01 14.60 4.06
N GLN A 152 2.43 14.88 2.83
CA GLN A 152 2.15 14.01 1.69
C GLN A 152 2.90 12.68 1.78
N ILE A 153 4.19 12.71 2.12
CA ILE A 153 4.99 11.49 2.38
C ILE A 153 4.34 10.67 3.50
N GLY A 154 3.95 11.31 4.61
CA GLY A 154 3.25 10.67 5.71
C GLY A 154 1.92 10.04 5.31
N SER A 155 1.17 10.67 4.40
CA SER A 155 -0.07 10.09 3.85
C SER A 155 0.19 8.82 3.04
N TRP A 156 1.22 8.79 2.19
CA TRP A 156 1.55 7.57 1.42
C TRP A 156 2.11 6.46 2.31
N TYR A 157 2.97 6.83 3.25
CA TYR A 157 3.48 5.88 4.23
C TYR A 157 2.37 5.34 5.13
N GLY A 158 1.36 6.16 5.46
CA GLY A 158 0.17 5.71 6.18
C GLY A 158 -0.61 4.64 5.40
N HIS A 159 -0.84 4.84 4.10
CA HIS A 159 -1.48 3.81 3.25
C HIS A 159 -0.65 2.53 3.17
N TYR A 160 0.67 2.65 3.04
CA TYR A 160 1.59 1.51 3.10
C TYR A 160 1.52 0.78 4.45
N GLY A 161 1.51 1.52 5.57
CA GLY A 161 1.43 0.96 6.91
C GLY A 161 0.14 0.20 7.18
N ILE A 162 -1.00 0.69 6.67
CA ILE A 162 -2.30 -0.02 6.78
C ILE A 162 -2.23 -1.38 6.08
N GLY A 163 -1.67 -1.42 4.87
CA GLY A 163 -1.50 -2.69 4.15
C GLY A 163 -0.52 -3.64 4.81
N LEU A 164 0.56 -3.09 5.37
CA LEU A 164 1.56 -3.84 6.11
C LEU A 164 0.91 -4.53 7.33
N ALA A 165 0.13 -3.80 8.12
CA ALA A 165 -0.56 -4.33 9.29
C ALA A 165 -1.62 -5.37 8.90
N ALA A 166 -2.36 -5.13 7.81
CA ALA A 166 -3.37 -6.08 7.34
C ALA A 166 -2.71 -7.38 6.82
N LEU A 167 -1.57 -7.28 6.14
CA LEU A 167 -0.79 -8.42 5.67
C LEU A 167 -0.28 -9.28 6.85
N THR A 168 0.33 -8.66 7.86
CA THR A 168 0.84 -9.39 9.03
C THR A 168 -0.29 -10.08 9.77
N LEU A 169 -1.42 -9.38 9.98
CA LEU A 169 -2.62 -9.94 10.59
C LEU A 169 -3.13 -11.19 9.87
N VAL A 170 -3.24 -11.13 8.54
CA VAL A 170 -3.72 -12.29 7.77
C VAL A 170 -2.72 -13.45 7.83
N CYS A 171 -1.43 -13.18 7.70
CA CYS A 171 -0.40 -14.22 7.82
C CYS A 171 -0.43 -14.92 9.20
N ASP A 172 -0.56 -14.16 10.28
CA ASP A 172 -0.54 -14.72 11.64
C ASP A 172 -1.82 -15.52 11.94
N ILE A 173 -2.98 -15.04 11.47
CA ILE A 173 -4.22 -15.82 11.53
C ILE A 173 -4.06 -17.14 10.77
N MET A 174 -3.54 -17.11 9.54
CA MET A 174 -3.34 -18.32 8.74
C MET A 174 -2.39 -19.31 9.42
N LYS A 175 -1.30 -18.84 10.01
CA LYS A 175 -0.35 -19.67 10.76
C LYS A 175 -0.98 -20.38 11.95
N VAL A 176 -1.79 -19.66 12.72
CA VAL A 176 -2.45 -20.22 13.91
C VAL A 176 -3.53 -21.23 13.52
N LEU A 177 -4.25 -20.99 12.42
CA LEU A 177 -5.29 -21.88 11.92
C LEU A 177 -4.73 -23.16 11.31
N ILE A 178 -3.60 -23.09 10.61
CA ILE A 178 -3.04 -24.22 9.87
C ILE A 178 -2.08 -25.02 10.75
N GLY A 179 -1.13 -24.40 11.45
CA GLY A 179 -0.24 -25.14 12.37
C GLY A 179 0.66 -26.20 11.69
N GLU A 180 1.08 -25.95 10.44
CA GLU A 180 1.97 -26.85 9.71
C GLU A 180 3.39 -26.85 10.32
N PRO A 181 4.00 -28.02 10.59
CA PRO A 181 5.36 -28.10 11.13
C PRO A 181 6.41 -27.60 10.15
N ARG A 182 7.46 -26.94 10.67
CA ARG A 182 8.60 -26.47 9.87
C ARG A 182 9.54 -27.61 9.47
N PRO A 183 10.39 -27.41 8.46
CA PRO A 183 11.37 -28.43 8.07
C PRO A 183 12.34 -28.84 9.17
N HIS A 184 12.58 -27.97 10.16
CA HIS A 184 13.44 -28.22 11.32
C HIS A 184 12.68 -28.61 12.60
N PHE A 185 11.42 -29.04 12.48
CA PHE A 185 10.52 -29.24 13.63
C PHE A 185 11.05 -30.31 14.61
N LEU A 186 11.50 -31.48 14.13
CA LEU A 186 11.94 -32.57 15.01
C LEU A 186 13.18 -32.19 15.83
N ASP A 187 14.11 -31.46 15.23
CA ASP A 187 15.33 -30.95 15.90
C ASP A 187 14.99 -29.88 16.95
N THR A 188 14.04 -29.00 16.64
CA THR A 188 13.67 -27.88 17.53
C THR A 188 12.75 -28.32 18.68
N CYS A 189 11.67 -29.05 18.39
CA CYS A 189 10.68 -29.45 19.40
C CYS A 189 11.17 -30.62 20.26
N LYS A 190 11.94 -31.56 19.69
CA LYS A 190 12.31 -32.84 20.33
C LYS A 190 11.08 -33.50 20.99
N PRO A 191 10.06 -33.91 20.19
CA PRO A 191 8.83 -34.46 20.75
C PRO A 191 9.10 -35.77 21.49
N GLN A 192 8.50 -35.94 22.67
CA GLN A 192 8.70 -37.12 23.53
C GLN A 192 8.32 -38.42 22.82
N GLU A 193 7.29 -38.36 21.98
CA GLU A 193 6.73 -39.47 21.23
C GLU A 193 7.69 -39.96 20.12
N ALA A 194 8.63 -39.14 19.67
CA ALA A 194 9.64 -39.53 18.68
C ALA A 194 10.81 -40.34 19.28
N VAL A 195 10.91 -40.45 20.61
CA VAL A 195 11.99 -41.24 21.26
C VAL A 195 11.83 -42.73 20.96
N ASN A 196 10.60 -43.25 21.01
CA ASN A 196 10.26 -44.62 20.62
C ASN A 196 9.59 -44.61 19.25
N CYS A 197 10.38 -44.23 18.25
CA CYS A 197 9.94 -44.01 16.88
C CYS A 197 9.26 -45.26 16.30
N THR A 198 7.98 -45.13 15.95
CA THR A 198 7.21 -46.09 15.15
C THR A 198 6.78 -45.42 13.85
N ASP A 199 6.42 -46.20 12.83
CA ASP A 199 5.87 -45.67 11.56
C ASP A 199 4.40 -45.22 11.68
N GLU A 200 3.92 -45.00 12.91
CA GLU A 200 2.57 -44.53 13.20
C GLU A 200 2.48 -43.00 13.16
N TYR A 201 1.28 -42.50 12.93
CA TYR A 201 0.99 -41.07 12.96
C TYR A 201 0.65 -40.61 14.37
N PHE A 202 1.41 -39.67 14.92
CA PHE A 202 1.16 -39.10 16.24
C PHE A 202 0.29 -37.86 16.13
N THR A 203 -0.95 -37.90 16.65
CA THR A 203 -1.89 -36.76 16.60
C THR A 203 -1.60 -35.68 17.62
N SER A 204 -0.94 -36.02 18.73
CA SER A 204 -0.62 -35.12 19.84
C SER A 204 0.79 -35.37 20.31
N TYR A 205 1.48 -34.31 20.71
CA TYR A 205 2.88 -34.41 21.13
C TYR A 205 3.26 -33.39 22.18
N THR A 206 4.31 -33.72 22.94
CA THR A 206 4.89 -32.81 23.93
C THR A 206 6.35 -32.53 23.59
N CYS A 207 6.68 -31.26 23.35
CA CYS A 207 8.06 -30.84 23.10
C CYS A 207 8.87 -30.89 24.40
N THR A 208 10.05 -31.52 24.36
CA THR A 208 10.92 -31.70 25.55
C THR A 208 12.18 -30.84 25.52
N ASN A 209 12.42 -30.10 24.44
CA ASN A 209 13.63 -29.31 24.29
C ASN A 209 13.67 -28.16 25.32
N THR A 210 14.77 -28.04 26.09
CA THR A 210 15.01 -26.96 27.05
C THR A 210 16.09 -25.97 26.62
N GLU A 211 16.73 -26.20 25.47
CA GLU A 211 17.79 -25.32 24.93
C GLU A 211 17.20 -24.05 24.31
N TYR A 212 16.00 -24.17 23.74
CA TYR A 212 15.25 -23.07 23.15
C TYR A 212 14.14 -22.62 24.08
N SER A 213 13.71 -21.39 23.88
CA SER A 213 12.56 -20.83 24.56
C SER A 213 11.23 -21.41 24.10
N ASP A 214 10.23 -21.32 24.97
CA ASP A 214 8.86 -21.75 24.65
C ASP A 214 8.29 -21.08 23.40
N TRP A 215 8.58 -19.80 23.18
CA TRP A 215 8.10 -19.08 21.99
C TRP A 215 8.68 -19.73 20.72
N TYR A 216 9.97 -20.08 20.76
CA TYR A 216 10.69 -20.61 19.60
C TYR A 216 10.26 -22.04 19.28
N ILE A 217 10.06 -22.85 20.31
CA ILE A 217 9.55 -24.21 20.19
C ILE A 217 8.14 -24.19 19.58
N LYS A 218 7.26 -23.31 20.06
CA LYS A 218 5.90 -23.14 19.50
C LYS A 218 5.91 -22.57 18.08
N ASP A 219 6.90 -21.77 17.73
CA ASP A 219 7.07 -21.23 16.38
C ASP A 219 7.50 -22.33 15.38
N SER A 220 8.15 -23.40 15.85
CA SER A 220 8.53 -24.54 15.01
C SER A 220 7.34 -25.33 14.45
N SER A 221 6.17 -25.24 15.07
CA SER A 221 4.92 -25.82 14.55
C SER A 221 4.11 -24.87 13.64
N LYS A 222 4.71 -23.75 13.20
CA LYS A 222 4.04 -22.73 12.38
C LYS A 222 4.88 -22.35 11.16
N SER A 223 4.76 -23.16 10.12
CA SER A 223 5.44 -22.91 8.84
C SER A 223 4.57 -22.10 7.87
N PHE A 224 3.32 -22.49 7.64
CA PHE A 224 2.52 -21.92 6.56
C PHE A 224 1.65 -20.74 7.00
N PRO A 225 1.56 -19.63 6.23
CA PRO A 225 2.44 -19.25 5.13
C PRO A 225 3.70 -18.54 5.62
N SER A 226 4.71 -18.40 4.76
CA SER A 226 5.93 -17.68 5.12
C SER A 226 5.71 -16.17 5.24
N GLY A 227 5.74 -15.66 6.48
CA GLY A 227 5.63 -14.23 6.78
C GLY A 227 6.79 -13.40 6.25
N HIS A 228 8.03 -13.92 6.27
CA HIS A 228 9.19 -13.22 5.70
C HIS A 228 9.04 -12.97 4.20
N SER A 229 8.65 -14.01 3.47
CA SER A 229 8.43 -13.94 2.04
C SER A 229 7.31 -12.95 1.71
N ALA A 230 6.16 -13.07 2.37
CA ALA A 230 5.03 -12.15 2.19
C ALA A 230 5.41 -10.69 2.43
N LEU A 231 6.08 -10.41 3.54
CA LEU A 231 6.52 -9.06 3.92
C LEU A 231 7.54 -8.47 2.92
N SER A 232 8.51 -9.28 2.50
CA SER A 232 9.53 -8.84 1.55
C SER A 232 8.94 -8.50 0.18
N VAL A 233 8.05 -9.35 -0.36
CA VAL A 233 7.35 -9.12 -1.62
C VAL A 233 6.46 -7.87 -1.54
N TYR A 234 5.69 -7.73 -0.47
CA TYR A 234 4.84 -6.57 -0.25
C TYR A 234 5.62 -5.25 -0.32
N THR A 235 6.70 -5.19 0.45
CA THR A 235 7.58 -4.02 0.53
C THR A 235 8.21 -3.71 -0.82
N SER A 236 8.79 -4.72 -1.48
CA SER A 236 9.47 -4.56 -2.77
C SER A 236 8.54 -4.07 -3.87
N ILE A 237 7.34 -4.64 -3.98
CA ILE A 237 6.36 -4.21 -4.99
C ILE A 237 5.90 -2.78 -4.72
N PHE A 238 5.65 -2.41 -3.47
CA PHE A 238 5.29 -1.05 -3.12
C PHE A 238 6.38 -0.05 -3.53
N ILE A 239 7.66 -0.36 -3.24
CA ILE A 239 8.80 0.48 -3.64
C ILE A 239 8.90 0.58 -5.17
N VAL A 240 8.78 -0.54 -5.90
CA VAL A 240 8.82 -0.55 -7.37
C VAL A 240 7.72 0.33 -7.95
N TRP A 241 6.50 0.21 -7.44
CA TRP A 241 5.37 1.04 -7.84
C TRP A 241 5.61 2.52 -7.50
N TYR A 242 6.11 2.82 -6.30
CA TYR A 242 6.39 4.19 -5.90
C TYR A 242 7.43 4.85 -6.83
N LEU A 243 8.54 4.16 -7.07
CA LEU A 243 9.57 4.58 -8.01
C LEU A 243 8.99 4.77 -9.43
N GLN A 244 8.09 3.87 -9.86
CA GLN A 244 7.42 3.99 -11.15
C GLN A 244 6.66 5.31 -11.31
N ASN A 245 5.99 5.76 -10.26
CA ASN A 245 5.10 6.92 -10.32
C ASN A 245 5.80 8.24 -9.97
N ARG A 246 6.80 8.23 -9.09
CA ARG A 246 7.37 9.44 -8.51
C ARG A 246 8.79 9.76 -8.96
N LEU A 247 9.58 8.75 -9.37
CA LEU A 247 10.93 8.98 -9.87
C LEU A 247 10.88 9.48 -11.32
N PRO A 248 11.40 10.68 -11.62
CA PRO A 248 11.45 11.21 -12.99
C PRO A 248 12.43 10.40 -13.84
N ASN A 249 12.13 10.26 -15.14
CA ASN A 249 12.97 9.57 -16.10
C ASN A 249 14.14 10.47 -16.51
N ARG A 250 15.13 10.65 -15.62
CA ARG A 250 16.34 11.46 -15.88
C ARG A 250 17.36 10.72 -16.73
N THR A 251 17.48 9.41 -16.51
CA THR A 251 18.34 8.51 -17.28
C THR A 251 17.54 7.29 -17.72
N LEU A 252 18.03 6.59 -18.74
CA LEU A 252 17.39 5.39 -19.27
C LEU A 252 17.39 4.23 -18.26
N PHE A 253 18.48 4.08 -17.49
CA PHE A 253 18.73 2.88 -16.68
C PHE A 253 18.47 3.04 -15.18
N LEU A 254 18.58 4.24 -14.60
CA LEU A 254 18.54 4.40 -13.14
C LEU A 254 17.24 3.86 -12.53
N LYS A 255 16.11 4.18 -13.15
CA LYS A 255 14.79 3.79 -12.66
C LYS A 255 14.57 2.26 -12.74
N PRO A 256 14.74 1.60 -13.91
CA PRO A 256 14.71 0.14 -13.99
C PRO A 256 15.71 -0.54 -13.05
N TRP A 257 16.91 0.02 -12.89
CA TRP A 257 17.94 -0.55 -12.02
C TRP A 257 17.54 -0.53 -10.54
N LEU A 258 17.02 0.59 -10.04
CA LEU A 258 16.50 0.69 -8.67
C LEU A 258 15.29 -0.22 -8.44
N GLN A 259 14.42 -0.36 -9.44
CA GLN A 259 13.28 -1.28 -9.38
C GLN A 259 13.74 -2.74 -9.34
N CYS A 260 14.77 -3.09 -10.12
CA CYS A 260 15.37 -4.41 -10.10
C CYS A 260 15.99 -4.71 -8.74
N LEU A 261 16.74 -3.78 -8.14
CA LEU A 261 17.29 -3.94 -6.79
C LEU A 261 16.20 -4.17 -5.74
N ALA A 262 15.13 -3.38 -5.79
CA ALA A 262 13.98 -3.57 -4.90
C ALA A 262 13.34 -4.95 -5.10
N GLY A 263 13.17 -5.42 -6.34
CA GLY A 263 12.65 -6.76 -6.63
C GLY A 263 13.58 -7.88 -6.16
N MET A 264 14.89 -7.73 -6.35
CA MET A 264 15.90 -8.70 -5.92
C MET A 264 15.89 -8.91 -4.41
N TRP A 265 15.59 -7.87 -3.62
CA TRP A 265 15.42 -8.02 -2.17
C TRP A 265 14.37 -9.08 -1.81
N ALA A 266 13.20 -9.05 -2.45
CA ALA A 266 12.14 -10.04 -2.21
C ALA A 266 12.56 -11.47 -2.60
N VAL A 267 13.29 -11.60 -3.72
CA VAL A 267 13.83 -12.89 -4.17
C VAL A 267 14.83 -13.44 -3.16
N VAL A 268 15.79 -12.63 -2.72
CA VAL A 268 16.80 -13.04 -1.72
C VAL A 268 16.14 -13.45 -0.42
N CYS A 269 15.22 -12.63 0.12
CA CYS A 269 14.49 -12.97 1.35
C CYS A 269 13.67 -14.25 1.24
N SER A 270 13.10 -14.54 0.07
CA SER A 270 12.34 -15.77 -0.16
C SER A 270 13.25 -17.00 -0.24
N MET A 271 14.35 -16.89 -0.98
CA MET A 271 15.30 -18.00 -1.18
C MET A 271 16.02 -18.37 0.12
N THR A 272 16.37 -17.40 0.97
CA THR A 272 16.98 -17.69 2.27
C THR A 272 16.06 -18.49 3.17
N ARG A 273 14.73 -18.37 3.08
CA ARG A 273 13.80 -19.19 3.87
C ARG A 273 13.80 -20.66 3.49
N VAL A 274 14.01 -20.97 2.22
CA VAL A 274 14.17 -22.34 1.75
C VAL A 274 15.57 -22.86 2.12
N GLY A 275 16.61 -22.04 1.90
CA GLY A 275 18.00 -22.41 2.21
C GLY A 275 18.29 -22.61 3.69
N ASP A 276 17.66 -21.82 4.56
CA ASP A 276 17.78 -21.91 6.03
C ASP A 276 16.85 -23.01 6.63
N HIS A 277 16.16 -23.79 5.80
CA HIS A 277 15.18 -24.80 6.24
C HIS A 277 14.08 -24.26 7.18
N ARG A 278 13.76 -22.97 7.05
CA ARG A 278 12.71 -22.31 7.86
C ARG A 278 11.31 -22.62 7.37
N HIS A 279 11.18 -22.83 6.07
CA HIS A 279 9.90 -23.02 5.41
C HIS A 279 10.04 -24.00 4.25
N HIS A 280 8.98 -24.73 3.96
CA HIS A 280 8.90 -25.46 2.71
C HIS A 280 8.77 -24.50 1.53
N TRP A 281 9.14 -24.94 0.34
CA TRP A 281 9.08 -24.08 -0.85
C TRP A 281 7.65 -23.64 -1.19
N TRP A 282 6.63 -24.44 -0.85
CA TRP A 282 5.23 -24.07 -1.04
C TRP A 282 4.74 -23.01 -0.04
N ASP A 283 5.25 -23.03 1.20
CA ASP A 283 4.96 -21.98 2.21
C ASP A 283 5.48 -20.62 1.74
N VAL A 284 6.67 -20.63 1.14
CA VAL A 284 7.31 -19.45 0.54
C VAL A 284 6.54 -18.98 -0.69
N LEU A 285 6.11 -19.90 -1.56
CA LEU A 285 5.28 -19.54 -2.71
C LEU A 285 3.95 -18.91 -2.27
N ALA A 286 3.27 -19.50 -1.28
CA ALA A 286 2.03 -18.95 -0.71
C ALA A 286 2.28 -17.56 -0.09
N GLY A 287 3.37 -17.41 0.67
CA GLY A 287 3.80 -16.12 1.20
C GLY A 287 3.96 -15.06 0.11
N ASN A 288 4.68 -15.38 -0.97
CA ASN A 288 4.87 -14.50 -2.12
C ASN A 288 3.54 -14.08 -2.75
N VAL A 289 2.62 -15.03 -2.93
CA VAL A 289 1.29 -14.75 -3.50
C VAL A 289 0.49 -13.82 -2.59
N VAL A 290 0.46 -14.09 -1.28
CA VAL A 290 -0.25 -13.23 -0.31
C VAL A 290 0.35 -11.83 -0.29
N GLY A 291 1.69 -11.71 -0.24
CA GLY A 291 2.38 -10.43 -0.31
C GLY A 291 2.07 -9.64 -1.58
N LEU A 292 2.04 -10.31 -2.73
CA LEU A 292 1.67 -9.71 -4.02
C LEU A 292 0.22 -9.20 -4.01
N LEU A 293 -0.73 -10.00 -3.52
CA LEU A 293 -2.15 -9.61 -3.47
C LEU A 293 -2.36 -8.36 -2.62
N PHE A 294 -1.74 -8.30 -1.44
CA PHE A 294 -1.83 -7.13 -0.56
C PHE A 294 -1.12 -5.91 -1.16
N ALA A 295 0.01 -6.09 -1.83
CA ALA A 295 0.70 -5.01 -2.52
C ALA A 295 -0.17 -4.41 -3.62
N LEU A 296 -0.78 -5.27 -4.46
CA LEU A 296 -1.70 -4.84 -5.52
C LEU A 296 -2.92 -4.12 -4.94
N PHE A 297 -3.50 -4.64 -3.86
CA PHE A 297 -4.62 -3.99 -3.18
C PHE A 297 -4.28 -2.56 -2.77
N ILE A 298 -3.17 -2.36 -2.07
CA ILE A 298 -2.73 -1.04 -1.60
C ILE A 298 -2.35 -0.12 -2.76
N VAL A 299 -1.66 -0.64 -3.76
CA VAL A 299 -1.28 0.11 -4.96
C VAL A 299 -2.51 0.59 -5.71
N VAL A 300 -3.52 -0.26 -5.91
CA VAL A 300 -4.76 0.12 -6.61
C VAL A 300 -5.55 1.16 -5.82
N VAL A 301 -5.72 0.97 -4.52
CA VAL A 301 -6.40 1.93 -3.63
C VAL A 301 -5.66 3.28 -3.63
N SER A 302 -4.33 3.26 -3.51
CA SER A 302 -3.49 4.46 -3.52
C SER A 302 -3.54 5.18 -4.87
N CYS A 303 -3.45 4.45 -5.99
CA CYS A 303 -3.58 5.00 -7.34
C CYS A 303 -4.88 5.76 -7.55
N ARG A 304 -6.02 5.24 -7.07
CA ARG A 304 -7.31 5.94 -7.15
C ARG A 304 -7.25 7.27 -6.42
N HIS A 305 -6.68 7.29 -5.22
CA HIS A 305 -6.51 8.51 -4.43
C HIS A 305 -5.60 9.54 -5.12
N PHE A 306 -4.51 9.08 -5.74
CA PHE A 306 -3.62 9.93 -6.55
C PHE A 306 -4.35 10.59 -7.71
N ARG A 307 -5.18 9.83 -8.45
CA ARG A 307 -5.96 10.37 -9.58
C ARG A 307 -7.01 11.38 -9.10
N LEU A 308 -7.70 11.10 -8.00
CA LEU A 308 -8.70 12.01 -7.43
C LEU A 308 -8.08 13.35 -6.98
N LYS A 309 -6.94 13.33 -6.28
CA LYS A 309 -6.23 14.55 -5.89
C LYS A 309 -5.79 15.38 -7.10
N ARG A 310 -5.28 14.71 -8.15
CA ARG A 310 -4.89 15.40 -9.39
C ARG A 310 -6.09 16.04 -10.08
N ALA A 311 -7.23 15.35 -10.16
CA ALA A 311 -8.45 15.88 -10.75
C ALA A 311 -8.96 17.10 -9.95
N ALA A 312 -9.02 17.00 -8.62
CA ALA A 312 -9.44 18.11 -7.76
C ALA A 312 -8.55 19.35 -7.92
N ASN A 313 -7.22 19.17 -8.00
CA ASN A 313 -6.28 20.27 -8.21
C ASN A 313 -6.45 20.93 -9.58
N VAL A 314 -6.72 20.15 -10.64
CA VAL A 314 -6.98 20.69 -11.99
C VAL A 314 -8.28 21.49 -12.02
N THR A 315 -9.35 20.97 -11.40
CA THR A 315 -10.63 21.68 -11.32
C THR A 315 -10.51 22.98 -10.52
N ALA A 316 -9.81 22.96 -9.39
CA ALA A 316 -9.56 24.16 -8.59
C ALA A 316 -8.79 25.22 -9.37
N ALA A 317 -7.68 24.84 -10.04
CA ALA A 317 -6.90 25.76 -10.86
C ALA A 317 -7.69 26.33 -12.04
N THR A 318 -8.59 25.54 -12.64
CA THR A 318 -9.47 26.00 -13.73
C THR A 318 -10.48 27.04 -13.24
N HIS A 319 -11.03 26.85 -12.04
CA HIS A 319 -11.94 27.82 -11.43
C HIS A 319 -11.23 29.14 -11.10
N THR A 320 -10.02 29.08 -10.51
CA THR A 320 -9.23 30.28 -10.21
C THR A 320 -8.85 31.05 -11.47
N PHE A 321 -8.55 30.34 -12.57
CA PHE A 321 -8.25 30.97 -13.86
C PHE A 321 -9.48 31.67 -14.47
N ASN A 322 -10.65 31.04 -14.43
CA ASN A 322 -11.89 31.64 -14.93
C ASN A 322 -12.31 32.86 -14.10
N GLU A 323 -12.19 32.79 -12.77
CA GLU A 323 -12.49 33.90 -11.86
C GLU A 323 -11.51 35.09 -12.04
N SER A 324 -10.25 34.80 -12.38
CA SER A 324 -9.26 35.83 -12.74
C SER A 324 -9.55 36.50 -14.09
N LEU A 325 -10.18 35.76 -15.02
CA LEU A 325 -10.58 36.27 -16.33
C LEU A 325 -11.82 37.18 -16.24
N GLU A 326 -12.73 36.87 -15.31
CA GLU A 326 -13.98 37.60 -15.09
C GLU A 326 -13.76 38.91 -14.31
N ASN A 327 -12.73 38.97 -13.45
CA ASN A 327 -12.41 40.14 -12.62
C ASN A 327 -11.47 41.19 -13.26
N GLY A 328 -11.17 41.07 -14.55
CA GLY A 328 -10.66 42.15 -15.40
C GLY A 328 -9.64 43.12 -14.79
N GLN A 329 -8.38 42.70 -14.62
CA GLN A 329 -7.26 43.63 -14.73
C GLN A 329 -6.72 43.55 -16.16
N ILE A 330 -7.03 44.57 -16.97
CA ILE A 330 -6.37 44.81 -18.25
C ILE A 330 -4.92 45.18 -17.94
N VAL A 331 -4.04 44.19 -17.89
CA VAL A 331 -2.61 44.41 -18.09
C VAL A 331 -2.25 43.75 -19.41
N ASN A 332 -2.17 44.59 -20.42
CA ASN A 332 -1.73 44.24 -21.75
C ASN A 332 -0.24 43.84 -21.67
N PHE A 333 0.05 42.54 -21.74
CA PHE A 333 1.37 42.03 -22.07
C PHE A 333 1.23 40.95 -23.14
N ASP A 334 1.43 41.39 -24.38
CA ASP A 334 1.68 40.53 -25.52
C ASP A 334 2.93 39.67 -25.25
N LYS A 335 2.74 38.34 -25.14
CA LYS A 335 3.53 37.31 -25.85
C LYS A 335 2.97 35.91 -25.56
N PRO A 336 2.63 35.10 -26.58
CA PRO A 336 2.03 33.79 -26.40
C PRO A 336 3.09 32.70 -26.28
N CYS A 337 3.19 32.01 -25.14
CA CYS A 337 3.86 30.71 -25.09
C CYS A 337 2.84 29.60 -25.31
N LYS A 338 2.57 29.33 -26.59
CA LYS A 338 2.01 28.05 -27.03
C LYS A 338 3.03 26.95 -26.71
N HIS A 339 2.69 25.98 -25.87
CA HIS A 339 3.09 24.60 -26.15
C HIS A 339 2.20 23.53 -25.48
N SER A 340 1.50 22.79 -26.35
CA SER A 340 1.06 21.39 -26.25
C SER A 340 0.02 20.95 -25.20
N VAL A 341 -1.27 21.17 -25.54
CA VAL A 341 -2.39 20.26 -25.18
C VAL A 341 -3.16 19.83 -26.44
N LYS A 342 -2.46 19.58 -27.56
CA LYS A 342 -3.10 19.21 -28.85
C LYS A 342 -2.83 17.78 -29.33
N LYS A 343 -2.43 16.85 -28.44
CA LYS A 343 -2.11 15.46 -28.85
C LYS A 343 -3.09 14.37 -28.38
N LEU A 344 -4.27 14.73 -27.87
CA LEU A 344 -5.29 13.73 -27.55
C LEU A 344 -6.65 14.32 -27.90
N LEU A 345 -7.08 14.12 -29.14
CA LEU A 345 -8.48 13.96 -29.57
C LEU A 345 -8.43 13.77 -31.09
N ASN A 346 -8.41 12.52 -31.52
CA ASN A 346 -8.74 12.16 -32.89
C ASN A 346 -9.85 11.12 -32.83
N PRO A 347 -11.09 11.45 -33.19
CA PRO A 347 -12.02 10.48 -33.72
C PRO A 347 -11.97 10.56 -35.25
N ALA A 348 -11.68 9.42 -35.86
CA ALA A 348 -11.89 9.21 -37.27
C ALA A 348 -13.35 9.52 -37.64
N ILE A 349 -13.56 10.33 -38.67
CA ILE A 349 -14.75 10.28 -39.51
C ILE A 349 -14.29 10.40 -40.97
N VAL A 350 -14.61 9.33 -41.68
CA VAL A 350 -14.59 9.14 -43.12
C VAL A 350 -15.48 10.20 -43.78
N ASP A 351 -15.00 10.86 -44.84
CA ASP A 351 -15.84 10.94 -46.05
C ASP A 351 -15.02 11.10 -47.33
N ALA A 352 -15.52 10.43 -48.35
CA ALA A 352 -14.98 10.30 -49.69
C ALA A 352 -15.43 11.45 -50.60
N SER A 353 -14.77 11.56 -51.76
CA SER A 353 -15.10 12.36 -52.97
C SER A 353 -13.99 13.39 -53.29
N GLU A 354 -13.44 13.58 -54.48
CA GLU A 354 -13.50 12.95 -55.81
C GLU A 354 -12.54 13.81 -56.70
N GLY A 355 -11.92 13.24 -57.74
CA GLY A 355 -11.27 13.98 -58.84
C GLY A 355 -9.73 14.08 -58.73
N ARG A 356 -8.94 13.12 -59.26
CA ARG A 356 -8.54 12.96 -60.68
C ARG A 356 -7.64 14.10 -61.19
N GLU A 357 -6.32 13.88 -61.27
CA GLU A 357 -5.55 13.75 -62.53
C GLU A 357 -4.01 13.64 -62.34
N MET A 358 -3.50 12.60 -63.00
CA MET A 358 -2.16 12.29 -63.57
C MET A 358 -0.92 13.15 -63.26
N LYS A 359 0.17 12.46 -62.89
CA LYS A 359 1.33 12.27 -63.80
C LYS A 359 2.26 11.15 -63.34
N ASP A 360 2.55 10.25 -64.28
CA ASP A 360 3.60 9.24 -64.25
C ASP A 360 5.00 9.83 -63.92
N ILE A 361 5.89 9.01 -63.35
CA ILE A 361 7.17 8.62 -63.95
C ILE A 361 7.91 7.62 -63.03
N ALA A 362 8.09 6.41 -63.58
CA ALA A 362 9.24 5.51 -63.53
C ALA A 362 9.86 5.06 -62.18
N THR A 363 9.62 3.78 -61.87
CA THR A 363 10.62 2.70 -61.68
C THR A 363 12.08 3.08 -61.37
N TRP A 364 12.64 2.51 -60.29
CA TRP A 364 13.94 1.77 -60.16
C TRP A 364 13.97 1.21 -58.70
N LYS A 365 13.79 -0.10 -58.45
CA LYS A 365 14.83 -1.14 -58.19
C LYS A 365 16.11 -0.59 -57.53
N GLU A 366 16.65 -1.15 -56.45
CA GLU A 366 16.65 -2.53 -55.92
C GLU A 366 16.88 -2.54 -54.41
#